data_AF-A0A3N6D0J5-F1
#
_entry.id   AF-A0A3N6D0J5-F1
#
_cell.length_a   1.000
_cell.length_b   1.000
_cell.length_c   1.000
_cell.angle_alpha   90.00
_cell.angle_beta   90.00
_cell.angle_gamma   90.00
#
_symmetry.space_group_name_H-M   'P 1'
#
loop_
_entity.id
_entity.type
_entity.pdbx_description
1 polymer ?
#
loop_
_entity_poly.entity_id
_entity_poly.type
_entity_poly.pdbx_seq_one_letter_code
_entity_poly.pdbx_strand_id
1 'polypeptide(L)'
;MVIAMQPTDGGTASANPSWVAADMGAMIHQCDAELAEHDTRLDRLTSGVAALEAEMETVHSKRRQVVATREQALRVQETLLAAAQAGAALRSGQHGGRGKFKVVPDPDEREGADSSSDGAADPTETTINPLAGGAGHTAEASAASDASKLGPRGTRALQIINSEPDQRWTGKLLAVRLEGQEAEVDGKAHNRARTLMDDLAKKQLVLKKYSDDGRRCYFVTAAAAEAA
;
A
#
# COMPACT_ATOMS: atom_id res chain seq x y z
N MET A 1 -41.64 -47.65 75.48
CA MET A 1 -41.09 -46.32 75.13
C MET A 1 -41.11 -46.24 73.61
N VAL A 2 -42.17 -45.63 73.06
CA VAL A 2 -42.39 -45.53 71.60
C VAL A 2 -42.07 -44.10 71.22
N ILE A 3 -41.05 -43.91 70.39
CA ILE A 3 -40.71 -42.59 69.84
C ILE A 3 -41.68 -42.35 68.69
N ALA A 4 -42.66 -41.49 68.93
CA ALA A 4 -43.56 -41.01 67.89
C ALA A 4 -42.75 -40.16 66.89
N MET A 5 -42.51 -40.73 65.72
CA MET A 5 -41.94 -40.04 64.57
C MET A 5 -43.06 -39.16 63.98
N GLN A 6 -43.01 -37.86 64.26
CA GLN A 6 -43.93 -36.90 63.65
C GLN A 6 -43.64 -36.82 62.15
N PRO A 7 -44.66 -36.89 61.28
CA PRO A 7 -44.49 -36.49 59.90
C PRO A 7 -44.29 -34.97 59.89
N THR A 8 -43.09 -34.51 59.52
CA THR A 8 -42.90 -33.12 59.13
C THR A 8 -43.76 -32.85 57.91
N ASP A 9 -44.81 -32.06 58.11
CA ASP A 9 -45.68 -31.56 57.06
C ASP A 9 -44.83 -31.03 55.91
N GLY A 10 -45.08 -31.59 54.72
CA GLY A 10 -44.58 -31.07 53.47
C GLY A 10 -45.15 -29.67 53.26
N GLY A 11 -44.39 -28.67 53.69
CA GLY A 11 -44.55 -27.29 53.28
C GLY A 11 -44.34 -27.22 51.78
N THR A 12 -45.43 -27.38 51.02
CA THR A 12 -45.49 -26.97 49.63
C THR A 12 -45.19 -25.47 49.62
N ALA A 13 -43.96 -25.12 49.24
CA ALA A 13 -43.64 -23.78 48.80
C ALA A 13 -44.50 -23.54 47.54
N SER A 14 -45.73 -23.09 47.74
CA SER A 14 -46.59 -22.60 46.69
C SER A 14 -45.90 -21.37 46.12
N ALA A 15 -45.15 -21.55 45.03
CA ALA A 15 -44.64 -20.45 44.25
C ALA A 15 -45.83 -19.62 43.81
N ASN A 16 -45.99 -18.43 44.40
CA ASN A 16 -47.13 -17.57 44.12
C ASN A 16 -47.06 -17.20 42.63
N PRO A 17 -48.10 -17.53 41.83
CA PRO A 17 -48.07 -17.35 40.37
C PRO A 17 -47.80 -15.90 39.94
N SER A 18 -48.06 -14.90 40.79
CA SER A 18 -47.72 -13.50 40.54
C SER A 18 -46.22 -13.24 40.46
N TRP A 19 -45.39 -13.95 41.24
CA TRP A 19 -43.93 -13.79 41.21
C TRP A 19 -43.34 -14.41 39.94
N VAL A 20 -43.86 -15.57 39.53
CA VAL A 20 -43.45 -16.22 38.27
C VAL A 20 -43.82 -15.34 37.07
N ALA A 21 -45.01 -14.73 37.07
CA ALA A 21 -45.43 -13.82 36.01
C ALA A 21 -44.54 -12.56 35.93
N ALA A 22 -44.17 -11.99 37.08
CA ALA A 22 -43.26 -10.83 37.14
C ALA A 22 -41.85 -11.18 36.66
N ASP A 23 -41.32 -12.34 37.05
CA ASP A 23 -40.00 -12.83 36.63
C ASP A 23 -39.95 -13.08 35.11
N MET A 24 -40.96 -13.77 34.57
CA MET A 24 -41.07 -13.98 33.13
C MET A 24 -41.22 -12.65 32.37
N GLY A 25 -41.95 -11.67 32.92
CA GLY A 25 -42.05 -10.33 32.34
C GLY A 25 -40.70 -9.59 32.32
N ALA A 26 -39.92 -9.68 33.40
CA ALA A 26 -38.57 -9.12 33.46
C ALA A 26 -37.62 -9.77 32.44
N MET A 27 -37.70 -11.10 32.30
CA MET A 27 -36.92 -11.85 31.32
C MET A 27 -37.26 -11.45 29.88
N ILE A 28 -38.56 -11.29 29.56
CA ILE A 28 -39.00 -10.82 28.24
C ILE A 28 -38.44 -9.41 27.95
N HIS A 29 -38.53 -8.49 28.90
CA HIS A 29 -37.98 -7.15 28.73
C HIS A 29 -36.45 -7.14 28.54
N GLN A 30 -35.74 -8.04 29.22
CA GLN A 30 -34.30 -8.21 29.01
C GLN A 30 -34.02 -8.73 27.60
N CYS A 31 -34.74 -9.75 27.14
CA CYS A 31 -34.60 -10.26 25.77
C CYS A 31 -34.91 -9.19 24.72
N ASP A 32 -35.96 -8.39 24.91
CA ASP A 32 -36.32 -7.30 24.00
C ASP A 32 -35.20 -6.23 23.94
N ALA A 33 -34.58 -5.91 25.07
CA ALA A 33 -33.46 -4.97 25.13
C ALA A 33 -32.21 -5.52 24.40
N GLU A 34 -31.88 -6.80 24.61
CA GLU A 34 -30.74 -7.46 23.94
C GLU A 34 -30.98 -7.55 22.42
N LEU A 35 -32.21 -7.87 21.99
CA LEU A 35 -32.60 -7.86 20.58
C LEU A 35 -32.43 -6.48 19.95
N ALA A 36 -32.91 -5.42 20.61
CA ALA A 36 -32.74 -4.06 20.12
C ALA A 36 -31.27 -3.66 20.01
N GLU A 37 -30.41 -4.05 20.97
CA GLU A 37 -28.97 -3.82 20.88
C GLU A 37 -28.37 -4.55 19.67
N HIS A 38 -28.74 -5.81 19.45
CA HIS A 38 -28.26 -6.59 18.31
C HIS A 38 -28.72 -6.01 16.97
N ASP A 39 -29.97 -5.56 16.86
CA ASP A 39 -30.48 -4.92 15.65
C ASP A 39 -29.70 -3.64 15.32
N THR A 40 -29.44 -2.79 16.31
CA THR A 40 -28.60 -1.60 16.09
C THR A 40 -27.17 -1.95 15.66
N ARG A 41 -26.62 -3.06 16.16
CA ARG A 41 -25.30 -3.55 15.76
C ARG A 41 -25.33 -4.09 14.32
N LEU A 42 -26.39 -4.79 13.93
CA LEU A 42 -26.58 -5.27 12.55
C LEU A 42 -26.72 -4.11 11.58
N ASP A 43 -27.48 -3.07 11.91
CA ASP A 43 -27.60 -1.86 11.09
C ASP A 43 -26.24 -1.17 10.91
N ARG A 44 -25.47 -1.02 12.00
CA ARG A 44 -24.12 -0.46 11.94
C ARG A 44 -23.19 -1.27 11.05
N LEU A 45 -23.21 -2.60 11.16
CA LEU A 45 -22.39 -3.47 10.32
C LEU A 45 -22.80 -3.38 8.85
N THR A 46 -24.10 -3.36 8.58
CA THR A 46 -24.64 -3.24 7.21
C THR A 46 -24.23 -1.91 6.58
N SER A 47 -24.34 -0.81 7.33
CA SER A 47 -23.85 0.49 6.88
C SER A 47 -22.33 0.49 6.64
N GLY A 48 -21.56 -0.21 7.47
CA GLY A 48 -20.11 -0.36 7.31
C GLY A 48 -19.73 -1.13 6.05
N VAL A 49 -20.43 -2.23 5.74
CA VAL A 49 -20.24 -3.00 4.51
C VAL A 49 -20.52 -2.14 3.28
N ALA A 50 -21.64 -1.41 3.27
CA ALA A 50 -21.98 -0.52 2.15
C ALA A 50 -20.92 0.58 1.93
N ALA A 51 -20.35 1.12 3.00
CA ALA A 51 -19.27 2.11 2.90
C ALA A 51 -17.98 1.51 2.30
N LEU A 52 -17.61 0.29 2.73
CA LEU A 52 -16.45 -0.42 2.20
C LEU A 52 -16.63 -0.78 0.71
N GLU A 53 -17.83 -1.22 0.31
CA GLU A 53 -18.14 -1.51 -1.09
C GLU A 53 -18.00 -0.25 -1.97
N ALA A 54 -18.47 0.91 -1.49
CA ALA A 54 -18.31 2.19 -2.19
C ALA A 54 -16.82 2.62 -2.29
N GLU A 55 -16.04 2.39 -1.25
CA GLU A 55 -14.59 2.65 -1.27
C GLU A 55 -13.88 1.73 -2.28
N MET A 56 -14.22 0.44 -2.30
CA MET A 56 -13.69 -0.52 -3.26
C MET A 56 -13.97 -0.08 -4.71
N GLU A 57 -15.20 0.34 -5.03
CA GLU A 57 -15.52 0.81 -6.38
C GLU A 57 -14.74 2.08 -6.73
N THR A 58 -14.55 2.98 -5.77
CA THR A 58 -13.73 4.19 -5.95
C THR A 58 -12.27 3.82 -6.27
N VAL A 59 -11.69 2.87 -5.54
CA VAL A 59 -10.32 2.39 -5.78
C VAL A 59 -10.22 1.69 -7.14
N HIS A 60 -11.19 0.88 -7.52
CA HIS A 60 -11.23 0.22 -8.84
C HIS A 60 -11.33 1.22 -9.98
N SER A 61 -12.15 2.27 -9.83
CA SER A 61 -12.25 3.37 -10.79
C SER A 61 -10.91 4.08 -10.95
N LYS A 62 -10.27 4.50 -9.84
CA LYS A 62 -8.94 5.12 -9.85
C LYS A 62 -7.89 4.23 -10.51
N ARG A 63 -7.89 2.93 -10.19
CA ARG A 63 -6.96 1.96 -10.81
C ARG A 63 -7.17 1.88 -12.32
N ARG A 64 -8.40 1.80 -12.80
CA ARG A 64 -8.71 1.80 -14.24
C ARG A 64 -8.19 3.07 -14.93
N GLN A 65 -8.39 4.23 -14.31
CA GLN A 65 -7.87 5.50 -14.83
C GLN A 65 -6.34 5.50 -14.91
N VAL A 66 -5.64 5.07 -13.86
CA VAL A 66 -4.18 4.99 -13.85
C VAL A 66 -3.65 4.04 -14.92
N VAL A 67 -4.29 2.89 -15.11
CA VAL A 67 -3.92 1.94 -16.17
C VAL A 67 -4.10 2.57 -17.55
N ALA A 68 -5.23 3.23 -17.81
CA ALA A 68 -5.48 3.91 -19.08
C ALA A 68 -4.43 5.02 -19.35
N THR A 69 -4.12 5.84 -18.34
CA THR A 69 -3.07 6.87 -18.45
C THR A 69 -1.71 6.25 -18.72
N ARG A 70 -1.37 5.14 -18.05
CA ARG A 70 -0.10 4.41 -18.27
C ARG A 70 -0.01 3.88 -19.70
N GLU A 71 -1.07 3.27 -20.22
CA GLU A 71 -1.11 2.75 -21.59
C GLU A 71 -0.96 3.89 -22.62
N GLN A 72 -1.62 5.03 -22.39
CA GLN A 72 -1.45 6.20 -23.24
C GLN A 72 -0.02 6.74 -23.20
N ALA A 73 0.60 6.82 -22.02
CA ALA A 73 1.98 7.26 -21.87
C ALA A 73 2.97 6.34 -22.60
N LEU A 74 2.76 5.02 -22.54
CA LEU A 74 3.58 4.06 -23.28
C LEU A 74 3.46 4.25 -24.80
N ARG A 75 2.25 4.45 -25.32
CA ARG A 75 2.06 4.74 -26.76
C ARG A 75 2.76 6.04 -27.17
N VAL A 76 2.66 7.09 -26.36
CA VAL A 76 3.37 8.35 -26.63
C VAL A 76 4.88 8.13 -26.62
N GLN A 77 5.41 7.39 -25.65
CA GLN A 77 6.83 7.06 -25.59
C GLN A 77 7.30 6.31 -26.84
N GLU A 78 6.57 5.29 -27.28
CA GLU A 78 6.86 4.55 -28.51
C GLU A 78 6.88 5.46 -29.74
N THR A 79 5.88 6.34 -29.88
CA THR A 79 5.84 7.29 -31.01
C THR A 79 6.99 8.29 -31.01
N LEU A 80 7.38 8.78 -29.83
CA LEU A 80 8.52 9.70 -29.69
C LEU A 80 9.84 9.00 -30.03
N LEU A 81 10.03 7.75 -29.59
CA LEU A 81 11.20 6.97 -29.95
C LEU A 81 11.27 6.71 -31.46
N ALA A 82 10.15 6.36 -32.09
CA ALA A 82 10.08 6.17 -33.54
C ALA A 82 10.40 7.48 -34.30
N ALA A 83 9.84 8.61 -33.87
CA ALA A 83 10.12 9.91 -34.45
C ALA A 83 11.59 10.33 -34.27
N ALA A 84 12.18 10.07 -33.10
CA ALA A 84 13.59 10.34 -32.83
C ALA A 84 14.51 9.50 -33.74
N GLN A 85 14.20 8.22 -33.94
CA GLN A 85 14.93 7.34 -34.86
C GLN A 85 14.81 7.80 -36.30
N ALA A 86 13.61 8.15 -36.77
CA ALA A 86 13.40 8.70 -38.11
C ALA A 86 14.19 10.01 -38.31
N GLY A 87 14.17 10.91 -37.32
CA GLY A 87 14.97 12.14 -37.34
C GLY A 87 16.48 11.89 -37.35
N ALA A 88 16.96 10.87 -36.63
CA ALA A 88 18.36 10.47 -36.66
C ALA A 88 18.76 9.91 -38.04
N ALA A 89 17.91 9.10 -38.66
CA ALA A 89 18.14 8.56 -40.00
C ALA A 89 18.26 9.70 -41.04
N LEU A 90 17.39 10.70 -41.00
CA LEU A 90 17.46 11.87 -41.89
C LEU A 90 18.80 12.63 -41.75
N ARG A 91 19.27 12.85 -40.52
CA ARG A 91 20.56 13.52 -40.28
C ARG A 91 21.76 12.70 -40.76
N SER A 92 21.72 11.38 -40.62
CA SER A 92 22.76 10.49 -41.15
C SER A 92 22.80 10.45 -42.68
N GLY A 93 21.64 10.52 -43.35
CA GLY A 93 21.55 10.59 -44.81
C GLY A 93 22.09 11.89 -45.40
N GLN A 94 21.96 13.01 -44.69
CA GLN A 94 22.54 14.30 -45.10
C GLN A 94 24.07 14.36 -45.02
N HIS A 95 24.71 13.55 -44.17
CA HIS A 95 26.18 13.55 -44.02
C HIS A 95 26.90 12.68 -45.07
N GLY A 96 26.20 11.77 -45.75
CA GLY A 96 26.77 10.92 -46.81
C GLY A 96 26.66 11.53 -48.23
N GLY A 97 25.84 12.56 -48.40
CA GLY A 97 25.65 13.25 -49.67
C GLY A 97 26.63 14.39 -49.84
N ARG A 98 27.85 14.12 -50.34
CA ARG A 98 28.68 15.12 -51.00
C ARG A 98 28.03 15.48 -52.35
N GLY A 99 26.80 15.99 -52.29
CA GLY A 99 26.10 16.57 -53.41
C GLY A 99 26.90 17.78 -53.84
N LYS A 100 27.60 17.66 -54.97
CA LYS A 100 28.23 18.79 -55.64
C LYS A 100 27.11 19.76 -55.99
N PHE A 101 26.83 20.72 -55.11
CA PHE A 101 26.14 21.93 -55.50
C PHE A 101 27.08 22.63 -56.49
N LYS A 102 26.81 22.39 -57.77
CA LYS A 102 27.40 23.16 -58.85
C LYS A 102 26.71 24.52 -58.75
N VAL A 103 27.36 25.45 -58.06
CA VAL A 103 27.02 26.86 -58.14
C VAL A 103 27.08 27.21 -59.62
N VAL A 104 25.93 27.48 -60.20
CA VAL A 104 25.83 28.06 -61.53
C VAL A 104 26.35 29.48 -61.39
N PRO A 105 27.42 29.88 -62.12
CA PRO A 105 27.87 31.26 -62.10
C PRO A 105 26.76 32.15 -62.64
N ASP A 106 26.40 33.17 -61.87
CA ASP A 106 25.60 34.29 -62.36
C ASP A 106 26.42 34.97 -63.48
N PRO A 107 25.88 35.17 -64.69
CA PRO A 107 26.66 35.71 -65.82
C PRO A 107 26.98 37.20 -65.71
N ASP A 108 26.49 37.91 -64.70
CA ASP A 108 26.77 39.33 -64.52
C ASP A 108 27.17 39.61 -63.08
N GLU A 109 28.47 39.71 -62.82
CA GLU A 109 29.03 40.70 -61.88
C GLU A 109 30.56 40.71 -61.97
N ARG A 110 31.05 41.73 -62.68
CA ARG A 110 32.45 42.12 -62.72
C ARG A 110 32.79 42.97 -61.50
N GLU A 111 33.98 42.69 -60.97
CA GLU A 111 34.89 43.61 -60.26
C GLU A 111 34.51 44.11 -58.86
N GLY A 112 35.36 43.76 -57.88
CA GLY A 112 35.44 44.44 -56.59
C GLY A 112 36.36 43.70 -55.62
N ALA A 113 37.50 44.29 -55.31
CA ALA A 113 38.65 43.65 -54.68
C ALA A 113 38.61 43.55 -53.14
N ASP A 114 39.48 42.66 -52.65
CA ASP A 114 40.33 42.74 -51.46
C ASP A 114 39.81 42.47 -50.03
N SER A 115 40.65 41.64 -49.39
CA SER A 115 41.18 41.75 -48.01
C SER A 115 40.62 40.86 -46.90
N SER A 116 41.46 39.87 -46.57
CA SER A 116 42.09 39.63 -45.25
C SER A 116 41.64 38.42 -44.42
N SER A 117 42.66 37.62 -44.06
CA SER A 117 42.67 36.60 -43.00
C SER A 117 42.37 37.24 -41.62
N ASP A 118 41.92 36.53 -40.59
CA ASP A 118 42.54 35.46 -39.79
C ASP A 118 41.39 34.90 -38.90
N GLY A 119 41.36 33.63 -38.50
CA GLY A 119 42.26 33.08 -37.50
C GLY A 119 41.63 31.88 -36.79
N ALA A 120 42.46 31.21 -36.00
CA ALA A 120 42.46 29.79 -35.68
C ALA A 120 41.43 29.25 -34.64
N ALA A 121 41.42 27.91 -34.56
CA ALA A 121 40.90 27.02 -33.50
C ALA A 121 41.41 27.41 -32.09
N ASP A 122 40.91 26.94 -30.93
CA ASP A 122 40.24 25.70 -30.50
C ASP A 122 39.59 25.95 -29.09
N PRO A 123 39.30 24.98 -28.18
CA PRO A 123 38.01 24.81 -27.52
C PRO A 123 38.03 25.21 -26.03
N THR A 124 36.89 25.26 -25.35
CA THR A 124 36.91 25.10 -23.88
C THR A 124 35.61 24.52 -23.32
N GLU A 125 35.80 23.33 -22.79
CA GLU A 125 34.98 22.56 -21.88
C GLU A 125 34.70 23.35 -20.60
N THR A 126 33.46 23.35 -20.10
CA THR A 126 33.18 23.67 -18.69
C THR A 126 32.00 22.84 -18.20
N THR A 127 32.37 21.74 -17.55
CA THR A 127 31.53 20.96 -16.64
C THR A 127 31.49 21.66 -15.29
N ILE A 128 30.32 22.00 -14.74
CA ILE A 128 30.12 22.14 -13.29
C ILE A 128 28.70 21.66 -12.93
N ASN A 129 28.64 20.69 -12.01
CA ASN A 129 27.44 20.24 -11.31
C ASN A 129 27.68 20.45 -9.78
N PRO A 130 26.73 20.15 -8.90
CA PRO A 130 25.77 21.07 -8.26
C PRO A 130 26.18 21.45 -6.81
N LEU A 131 25.61 22.53 -6.26
CA LEU A 131 25.77 22.86 -4.83
C LEU A 131 24.42 23.08 -4.14
N ALA A 132 24.31 22.48 -2.96
CA ALA A 132 23.17 22.37 -2.08
C ALA A 132 22.91 23.62 -1.20
N GLY A 133 21.70 23.68 -0.65
CA GLY A 133 21.29 24.52 0.49
C GLY A 133 20.17 25.50 0.13
N GLY A 134 19.02 25.57 0.81
CA GLY A 134 18.52 24.91 2.00
C GLY A 134 17.19 25.57 2.42
N ALA A 135 16.33 24.75 3.04
CA ALA A 135 15.30 25.07 4.04
C ALA A 135 14.19 26.11 3.77
N GLY A 136 12.96 25.61 3.73
CA GLY A 136 11.72 26.37 3.95
C GLY A 136 10.51 25.42 3.99
N HIS A 137 10.03 25.12 5.21
CA HIS A 137 9.01 24.12 5.54
C HIS A 137 7.61 24.39 4.97
N THR A 138 6.96 23.35 4.43
CA THR A 138 5.54 23.03 4.70
C THR A 138 5.41 21.51 4.76
N ALA A 139 4.93 21.03 5.90
CA ALA A 139 4.68 19.62 6.19
C ALA A 139 3.25 19.24 5.80
N GLU A 140 3.07 18.12 5.09
CA GLU A 140 1.95 17.19 5.32
C GLU A 140 2.25 15.80 4.70
N ALA A 141 2.24 14.80 5.60
CA ALA A 141 2.22 13.32 5.50
C ALA A 141 2.60 12.65 4.15
N SER A 142 3.72 11.94 3.97
CA SER A 142 4.37 10.87 4.76
C SER A 142 3.59 9.54 4.87
N ALA A 143 3.52 8.80 3.75
CA ALA A 143 3.34 7.32 3.73
C ALA A 143 4.02 6.64 2.51
N ALA A 144 4.88 7.36 1.79
CA ALA A 144 5.60 6.84 0.62
C ALA A 144 7.09 6.54 0.91
N SER A 145 7.46 6.40 2.19
CA SER A 145 8.85 6.14 2.55
C SER A 145 9.23 4.68 2.32
N ASP A 146 10.14 4.49 1.35
CA ASP A 146 11.10 3.38 1.26
C ASP A 146 10.61 1.98 0.84
N ALA A 147 9.43 1.85 0.23
CA ALA A 147 9.02 0.62 -0.45
C ALA A 147 9.96 0.22 -1.62
N SER A 148 10.69 1.19 -2.20
CA SER A 148 11.59 0.96 -3.34
C SER A 148 12.87 0.18 -3.00
N LYS A 149 13.20 0.02 -1.70
CA LYS A 149 14.35 -0.79 -1.23
C LYS A 149 13.95 -2.17 -0.71
N LEU A 150 12.71 -2.57 -0.94
CA LEU A 150 12.22 -3.90 -0.59
C LEU A 150 12.31 -4.77 -1.85
N GLY A 151 13.01 -5.90 -1.76
CA GLY A 151 12.97 -6.91 -2.81
C GLY A 151 11.53 -7.41 -3.01
N PRO A 152 11.22 -8.12 -4.12
CA PRO A 152 9.85 -8.53 -4.46
C PRO A 152 9.09 -9.22 -3.31
N ARG A 153 9.82 -10.02 -2.52
CA ARG A 153 9.29 -10.73 -1.37
C ARG A 153 8.96 -9.80 -0.18
N GLY A 154 9.77 -8.77 0.06
CA GLY A 154 9.51 -7.76 1.09
C GLY A 154 8.29 -6.92 0.76
N THR A 155 8.13 -6.53 -0.52
CA THR A 155 6.95 -5.81 -1.00
C THR A 155 5.68 -6.64 -0.84
N ARG A 156 5.73 -7.93 -1.20
CA ARG A 156 4.59 -8.84 -1.03
C ARG A 156 4.23 -9.05 0.44
N ALA A 157 5.22 -9.17 1.32
CA ALA A 157 4.98 -9.30 2.76
C ALA A 157 4.28 -8.04 3.33
N LEU A 158 4.72 -6.86 2.91
CA LEU A 158 4.12 -5.60 3.34
C LEU A 158 2.69 -5.42 2.81
N GLN A 159 2.41 -5.87 1.57
CA GLN A 159 1.04 -5.91 1.04
C GLN A 159 0.12 -6.83 1.87
N ILE A 160 0.59 -8.02 2.24
CA ILE A 160 -0.15 -8.95 3.09
C ILE A 160 -0.43 -8.31 4.45
N ILE A 161 0.59 -7.72 5.09
CA ILE A 161 0.44 -7.07 6.39
C ILE A 161 -0.54 -5.90 6.33
N ASN A 162 -0.48 -5.08 5.28
CA ASN A 162 -1.36 -3.93 5.12
C ASN A 162 -2.80 -4.31 4.75
N SER A 163 -3.04 -5.50 4.20
CA SER A 163 -4.41 -5.97 3.93
C SER A 163 -5.19 -6.31 5.21
N GLU A 164 -4.51 -6.58 6.31
CA GLU A 164 -5.11 -6.88 7.62
C GLU A 164 -4.37 -6.08 8.70
N PRO A 165 -4.62 -4.75 8.80
CA PRO A 165 -3.82 -3.86 9.64
C PRO A 165 -3.94 -4.16 11.14
N ASP A 166 -5.11 -4.63 11.58
CA ASP A 166 -5.41 -4.97 12.99
C ASP A 166 -4.85 -6.34 13.42
N GLN A 167 -4.38 -7.13 12.45
CA GLN A 167 -3.87 -8.46 12.71
C GLN A 167 -2.51 -8.40 13.41
N ARG A 168 -2.34 -9.23 14.45
CA ARG A 168 -1.04 -9.42 15.12
C ARG A 168 -0.21 -10.41 14.32
N TRP A 169 0.77 -9.91 13.57
CA TRP A 169 1.59 -10.74 12.68
C TRP A 169 2.70 -11.47 13.42
N THR A 170 2.87 -12.76 13.12
CA THR A 170 3.99 -13.58 13.60
C THR A 170 4.72 -14.20 12.42
N GLY A 171 5.96 -14.66 12.64
CA GLY A 171 6.77 -15.25 11.56
C GLY A 171 6.11 -16.48 10.95
N LYS A 172 5.39 -17.25 11.77
CA LYS A 172 4.56 -18.38 11.32
C LYS A 172 3.43 -17.92 10.40
N LEU A 173 2.61 -16.96 10.84
CA LEU A 173 1.48 -16.46 10.04
C LEU A 173 1.92 -15.88 8.70
N LEU A 174 3.00 -15.09 8.71
CA LEU A 174 3.52 -14.50 7.48
C LEU A 174 4.13 -15.56 6.54
N ALA A 175 4.81 -16.58 7.07
CA ALA A 175 5.35 -17.68 6.27
C ALA A 175 4.23 -18.42 5.52
N VAL A 176 3.14 -18.77 6.22
CA VAL A 176 1.98 -19.45 5.62
C VAL A 176 1.36 -18.61 4.50
N ARG A 177 1.21 -17.29 4.69
CA ARG A 177 0.65 -16.40 3.65
C ARG A 177 1.58 -16.19 2.46
N LEU A 178 2.91 -16.27 2.65
CA LEU A 178 3.89 -16.06 1.58
C LEU A 178 4.18 -17.32 0.77
N GLU A 179 4.28 -18.47 1.43
CA GLU A 179 4.77 -19.73 0.86
C GLU A 179 3.70 -20.82 0.76
N GLY A 180 2.52 -20.64 1.40
CA GLY A 180 1.42 -21.59 1.39
C GLY A 180 1.33 -22.44 2.67
N GLN A 181 0.37 -23.36 2.72
CA GLN A 181 0.05 -24.13 3.93
C GLN A 181 1.19 -25.04 4.40
N GLU A 182 2.04 -25.50 3.47
CA GLU A 182 3.21 -26.35 3.78
C GLU A 182 4.23 -25.64 4.67
N ALA A 183 4.26 -24.30 4.63
CA ALA A 183 5.15 -23.50 5.47
C ALA A 183 4.73 -23.47 6.95
N GLU A 184 3.57 -24.01 7.31
CA GLU A 184 3.09 -24.02 8.69
C GLU A 184 3.97 -24.87 9.62
N VAL A 185 4.58 -25.92 9.08
CA VAL A 185 5.46 -26.85 9.79
C VAL A 185 6.94 -26.65 9.44
N ASP A 186 7.26 -25.81 8.45
CA ASP A 186 8.65 -25.51 8.07
C ASP A 186 9.25 -24.42 8.97
N GLY A 187 10.07 -24.86 9.93
CA GLY A 187 10.84 -23.96 10.79
C GLY A 187 11.77 -23.01 10.01
N LYS A 188 12.27 -23.40 8.83
CA LYS A 188 13.10 -22.51 8.00
C LYS A 188 12.27 -21.40 7.38
N ALA A 189 11.05 -21.69 6.91
CA ALA A 189 10.11 -20.68 6.41
C ALA A 189 9.76 -19.65 7.49
N HIS A 190 9.52 -20.12 8.72
CA HIS A 190 9.29 -19.23 9.87
C HIS A 190 10.46 -18.29 10.13
N ASN A 191 11.70 -18.81 10.11
CA ASN A 191 12.90 -18.01 10.31
C ASN A 191 13.11 -16.98 9.18
N ARG A 192 12.91 -17.38 7.92
CA ARG A 192 12.97 -16.46 6.77
C ARG A 192 11.95 -15.33 6.90
N ALA A 193 10.70 -15.67 7.22
CA ALA A 193 9.64 -14.69 7.42
C ALA A 193 9.91 -13.77 8.62
N ARG A 194 10.48 -14.30 9.71
CA ARG A 194 10.87 -13.53 10.88
C ARG A 194 11.97 -12.52 10.57
N THR A 195 13.06 -12.95 9.91
CA THR A 195 14.13 -12.04 9.48
C THR A 195 13.58 -10.93 8.59
N LEU A 196 12.67 -11.27 7.68
CA LEU A 196 12.03 -10.30 6.80
C LEU A 196 11.21 -9.26 7.59
N MET A 197 10.43 -9.68 8.60
CA MET A 197 9.70 -8.73 9.45
C MET A 197 10.61 -7.89 10.33
N ASP A 198 11.70 -8.46 10.86
CA ASP A 198 12.69 -7.69 11.61
C ASP A 198 13.34 -6.61 10.72
N ASP A 199 13.59 -6.90 9.44
CA ASP A 199 14.09 -5.92 8.48
C ASP A 199 13.04 -4.85 8.11
N LEU A 200 11.76 -5.22 8.02
CA LEU A 200 10.66 -4.25 7.88
C LEU A 200 10.56 -3.34 9.11
N ALA A 201 10.75 -3.90 10.31
CA ALA A 201 10.72 -3.14 11.56
C ALA A 201 11.91 -2.17 11.69
N LYS A 202 13.12 -2.60 11.28
CA LYS A 202 14.29 -1.70 11.20
C LYS A 202 14.06 -0.52 10.27
N LYS A 203 13.29 -0.72 9.20
CA LYS A 203 12.87 0.32 8.26
C LYS A 203 11.66 1.13 8.74
N GLN A 204 11.18 0.91 9.96
CA GLN A 204 10.01 1.57 10.56
C GLN A 204 8.70 1.39 9.79
N LEU A 205 8.60 0.32 8.98
CA LEU A 205 7.39 0.02 8.20
C LEU A 205 6.37 -0.79 9.01
N VAL A 206 6.84 -1.51 10.03
CA VAL A 206 6.02 -2.25 11.00
C VAL A 206 6.59 -2.05 12.39
N LEU A 207 5.74 -2.13 13.40
CA LEU A 207 6.13 -2.01 14.80
C LEU A 207 6.20 -3.38 15.44
N LYS A 208 7.33 -3.66 16.10
CA LYS A 208 7.54 -4.88 16.87
C LYS A 208 7.07 -4.66 18.30
N LYS A 209 5.95 -5.29 18.66
CA LYS A 209 5.41 -5.29 20.03
C LYS A 209 5.73 -6.62 20.71
N TYR A 210 5.94 -6.55 22.02
CA TYR A 210 6.07 -7.74 22.87
C TYR A 210 4.73 -7.99 23.55
N SER A 211 4.37 -9.26 23.69
CA SER A 211 3.24 -9.69 24.49
C SER A 211 3.53 -9.43 25.97
N ASP A 212 2.49 -9.27 26.80
CA ASP A 212 2.60 -8.94 28.23
C ASP A 212 3.41 -10.00 29.02
N ASP A 213 3.45 -11.22 28.50
CA ASP A 213 4.26 -12.32 29.03
C ASP A 213 5.76 -12.22 28.68
N GLY A 214 6.16 -11.27 27.83
CA GLY A 214 7.53 -11.06 27.34
C GLY A 214 8.09 -12.18 26.46
N ARG A 215 7.36 -13.29 26.30
CA ARG A 215 7.85 -14.51 25.63
C ARG A 215 7.58 -14.50 24.13
N ARG A 216 6.58 -13.73 23.69
CA ARG A 216 6.18 -13.66 22.28
C ARG A 216 6.30 -12.24 21.77
N CYS A 217 6.80 -12.09 20.55
CA CYS A 217 6.74 -10.82 19.82
C CYS A 217 5.81 -10.96 18.63
N TYR A 218 5.09 -9.89 18.34
CA TYR A 218 4.22 -9.77 17.18
C TYR A 218 4.48 -8.42 16.51
N PHE A 219 4.14 -8.36 15.23
CA PHE A 219 4.33 -7.17 14.40
C PHE A 219 2.96 -6.60 14.06
N VAL A 220 2.82 -5.28 14.17
CA VAL A 220 1.61 -4.54 13.81
C VAL A 220 1.97 -3.41 12.86
N THR A 221 1.02 -2.98 12.04
CA THR A 221 1.19 -1.77 11.23
C THR A 221 1.27 -0.55 12.15
N ALA A 222 1.95 0.51 11.71
CA ALA A 222 2.00 1.77 12.46
C ALA A 222 0.60 2.35 12.69
N ALA A 223 -0.28 2.27 11.67
CA ALA A 223 -1.66 2.72 11.76
C ALA A 223 -2.47 1.99 12.85
N ALA A 224 -2.33 0.67 12.99
CA ALA A 224 -3.01 -0.09 14.03
C ALA A 224 -2.42 0.09 15.43
N ALA A 225 -1.19 0.62 15.54
CA ALA A 225 -0.58 0.90 16.83
C ALA A 225 -1.01 2.25 17.43
N GLU A 226 -1.51 3.19 16.61
CA GLU A 226 -2.05 4.48 17.08
C GLU A 226 -3.52 4.37 17.53
N ALA A 227 -4.23 3.34 17.08
CA ALA A 227 -5.63 3.09 17.43
C ALA A 227 -5.86 2.29 18.72
N ALA A 228 -4.78 1.84 19.39
CA ALA A 228 -4.81 0.96 20.58
C ALA A 228 -3.99 1.55 21.73
#